data_AF-G0GAC5-F1
#
_entry.id   AF-G0GAC5-F1
#
_cell.length_a   1.000
_cell.length_b   1.000
_cell.length_c   1.000
_cell.angle_alpha   90.00
_cell.angle_beta   90.00
_cell.angle_gamma   90.00
#
_symmetry.space_group_name_H-M   'P 1'
#
loop_
_entity.id
_entity.type
_entity.pdbx_description
1 polymer ?
#
loop_
_entity_poly.entity_id
_entity_poly.type
_entity_poly.pdbx_seq_one_letter_code
_entity_poly.pdbx_strand_id
1 'polypeptide(L)'
;MKRGNTRTLIDTQYTLSDLMKQVEAQLREEVRHTYKTYLEHLLETLREEAVGRPRYARGEAEKAPYYRYGYRKWKSVQTPWGPIEEVRVPRIRTGGGKEVKLVAYEQRLVALAEQLLLGYVRGMSARTWAILLRELGIGEAHPQTLLRLIKRLREEKEQWRRRSLRGVKALVLDGVWAKRRGRGQKKLVVLSAVGVKEDGSHELLDWVVAEQEDRASYERLLTKLYERGLEEVELVVADEAEGIWQAVETVYPEAKKQVCLWHLQCTLEQKLLQDMGDQKGKKAHLQEERRAFRTEYWRLFEAGGKEEAEEAFEAFVKKWATKAPRMTAALLWRKERLFSYLELPYEWKEKVRTSNLAENMFRHMRSFLRRYPGYMSRAHADEVVGLYVVGMQVIQEVGRCTPYQLQLNFNTPP
;
A
#
# COMPACT_ATOMS: atom_id res chain seq x y z
N MET A 1 26.13 -4.38 -62.05
CA MET A 1 26.83 -4.29 -60.74
C MET A 1 26.65 -2.88 -60.18
N LYS A 2 25.67 -2.64 -59.30
CA LYS A 2 25.55 -1.37 -58.56
C LYS A 2 26.29 -1.54 -57.24
N ARG A 3 27.53 -1.06 -57.14
CA ARG A 3 28.24 -0.96 -55.86
C ARG A 3 27.67 0.26 -55.13
N GLY A 4 26.96 0.00 -54.03
CA GLY A 4 26.48 1.02 -53.11
C GLY A 4 27.67 1.82 -52.58
N ASN A 5 27.56 3.14 -52.68
CA ASN A 5 28.55 4.07 -52.19
C ASN A 5 28.34 4.22 -50.67
N THR A 6 29.02 3.39 -49.87
CA THR A 6 28.99 3.52 -48.41
C THR A 6 29.79 4.76 -48.02
N ARG A 7 29.09 5.85 -47.69
CA ARG A 7 29.72 7.06 -47.15
C ARG A 7 30.43 6.71 -45.85
N THR A 8 31.76 6.76 -45.86
CA THR A 8 32.57 6.73 -44.64
C THR A 8 32.40 8.08 -43.94
N LEU A 9 31.67 8.10 -42.83
CA LEU A 9 31.56 9.27 -41.97
C LEU A 9 32.78 9.29 -41.04
N ILE A 10 33.40 10.44 -40.88
CA ILE A 10 34.46 10.67 -39.89
C ILE A 10 33.74 11.12 -38.62
N ASP A 11 33.86 10.36 -37.55
CA ASP A 11 33.26 10.71 -36.26
C ASP A 11 34.00 11.90 -35.63
N THR A 12 33.24 12.92 -35.23
CA THR A 12 33.77 14.05 -34.46
C THR A 12 34.02 13.65 -33.00
N GLN A 13 34.83 14.43 -32.27
CA GLN A 13 35.02 14.25 -30.82
C GLN A 13 33.75 14.47 -29.96
N TYR A 14 32.69 15.03 -30.57
CA TYR A 14 31.44 15.32 -29.89
C TYR A 14 30.49 14.15 -30.04
N THR A 15 30.00 13.64 -28.91
CA THR A 15 28.90 12.68 -28.91
C THR A 15 27.57 13.42 -28.79
N LEU A 16 26.49 12.84 -29.32
CA LEU A 16 25.14 13.34 -29.09
C LEU A 16 24.83 13.46 -27.57
N SER A 17 25.37 12.55 -26.76
CA SER A 17 25.24 12.59 -25.31
C SER A 17 25.86 13.85 -24.71
N ASP A 18 27.02 14.29 -25.19
CA ASP A 18 27.68 15.50 -24.69
C ASP A 18 26.93 16.77 -25.11
N LEU A 19 26.43 16.81 -26.34
CA LEU A 19 25.57 17.91 -26.81
C LEU A 19 24.26 17.97 -26.02
N MET A 20 23.62 16.82 -25.78
CA MET A 20 22.41 16.75 -24.97
C MET A 20 22.66 17.22 -23.53
N LYS A 21 23.77 16.82 -22.90
CA LYS A 21 24.14 17.32 -21.56
C LYS A 21 24.32 18.84 -21.53
N GLN A 22 24.95 19.42 -22.56
CA GLN A 22 25.12 20.86 -22.66
C GLN A 22 23.77 21.59 -22.78
N VAL A 23 22.88 21.09 -23.65
CA VAL A 23 21.53 21.64 -23.83
C VAL A 23 20.72 21.52 -22.54
N GLU A 24 20.75 20.35 -21.88
CA GLU A 24 20.06 20.13 -20.61
C GLU A 24 20.56 21.07 -19.50
N ALA A 25 21.87 21.31 -19.41
CA ALA A 25 22.44 22.23 -18.43
C ALA A 25 21.94 23.67 -18.66
N GLN A 26 21.95 24.14 -19.91
CA GLN A 26 21.47 25.48 -20.27
C GLN A 26 19.97 25.64 -19.96
N LEU A 27 19.14 24.69 -20.41
CA LEU A 27 17.70 24.72 -20.16
C LEU A 27 17.36 24.66 -18.66
N ARG A 28 18.12 23.90 -17.85
CA ARG A 28 17.92 23.86 -16.40
C ARG A 28 18.10 25.23 -15.74
N GLU A 29 19.08 26.02 -16.17
CA GLU A 29 19.29 27.37 -15.64
C GLU A 29 18.15 28.31 -16.03
N GLU A 30 17.74 28.28 -17.30
CA GLU A 30 16.63 29.09 -17.82
C GLU A 30 15.32 28.77 -17.10
N VAL A 31 15.02 27.48 -16.91
CA VAL A 31 13.82 27.04 -16.19
C VAL A 31 13.85 27.54 -14.74
N ARG A 32 14.99 27.44 -14.03
CA ARG A 32 15.10 27.94 -12.65
C ARG A 32 14.89 29.46 -12.57
N HIS A 33 15.48 30.22 -13.49
CA HIS A 33 15.32 31.68 -13.54
C HIS A 33 13.86 32.07 -13.82
N THR A 34 13.24 31.41 -14.80
CA THR A 34 11.84 31.62 -15.16
C THR A 34 10.92 31.28 -14.00
N TYR A 35 11.13 30.13 -13.35
CA TYR A 35 10.36 29.72 -12.18
C TYR A 35 10.48 30.73 -11.03
N LYS A 36 11.69 31.22 -10.74
CA LYS A 36 11.91 32.28 -9.74
C LYS A 36 11.05 33.51 -10.05
N THR A 37 11.10 33.97 -11.30
CA THR A 37 10.39 35.16 -11.75
C THR A 37 8.88 35.01 -11.57
N TYR A 38 8.32 33.89 -12.03
CA TYR A 38 6.89 33.59 -11.85
C TYR A 38 6.50 33.45 -10.38
N LEU A 39 7.32 32.79 -9.56
CA LEU A 39 7.06 32.62 -8.14
C LEU A 39 7.02 33.98 -7.41
N GLU A 40 8.00 34.85 -7.66
CA GLU A 40 8.04 36.19 -7.07
C GLU A 40 6.85 37.04 -7.54
N HIS A 41 6.46 36.92 -8.80
CA HIS A 41 5.26 37.57 -9.33
C HIS A 41 3.98 37.10 -8.64
N LEU A 42 3.77 35.79 -8.49
CA LEU A 42 2.61 35.25 -7.79
C LEU A 42 2.56 35.67 -6.32
N LEU A 43 3.71 35.69 -5.64
CA LEU A 43 3.80 36.19 -4.27
C LEU A 43 3.43 37.67 -4.17
N GLU A 44 3.78 38.47 -5.17
CA GLU A 44 3.36 39.86 -5.25
C GLU A 44 1.85 39.98 -5.43
N THR A 45 1.26 39.24 -6.37
CA THR A 45 -0.19 39.20 -6.58
C THR A 45 -0.94 38.84 -5.30
N LEU A 46 -0.50 37.80 -4.58
CA LEU A 46 -1.06 37.41 -3.28
C LEU A 46 -0.96 38.54 -2.24
N ARG A 47 0.14 39.29 -2.23
CA ARG A 47 0.27 40.47 -1.36
C ARG A 47 -0.74 41.54 -1.74
N GLU A 48 -0.96 41.79 -3.03
CA GLU A 48 -1.91 42.81 -3.49
C GLU A 48 -3.35 42.45 -3.13
N GLU A 49 -3.73 41.18 -3.30
CA GLU A 49 -5.01 40.62 -2.88
C GLU A 49 -5.21 40.76 -1.36
N ALA A 50 -4.22 40.35 -0.56
CA ALA A 50 -4.29 40.47 0.89
C ALA A 50 -4.39 41.93 1.37
N VAL A 51 -3.67 42.84 0.71
CA VAL A 51 -3.72 44.29 1.03
C VAL A 51 -4.97 44.95 0.45
N GLY A 52 -5.66 44.32 -0.50
CA GLY A 52 -6.89 44.79 -1.14
C GLY A 52 -6.71 45.97 -2.09
N ARG A 53 -5.48 46.27 -2.53
CA ARG A 53 -5.19 47.41 -3.43
C ARG A 53 -3.86 47.27 -4.16
N PRO A 54 -3.73 47.81 -5.39
CA PRO A 54 -2.47 47.85 -6.12
C PRO A 54 -1.37 48.65 -5.43
N ARG A 55 -0.12 48.46 -5.87
CA ARG A 55 1.01 49.24 -5.37
C ARG A 55 0.81 50.74 -5.62
N TYR A 56 1.06 51.55 -4.60
CA TYR A 56 0.88 53.02 -4.59
C TYR A 56 -0.56 53.55 -4.74
N ALA A 57 -1.57 52.68 -4.90
CA ALA A 57 -2.96 53.10 -4.86
C ALA A 57 -3.33 53.62 -3.47
N ARG A 58 -3.94 54.82 -3.43
CA ARG A 58 -4.48 55.40 -2.20
C ARG A 58 -5.85 54.78 -1.92
N GLY A 59 -6.15 54.52 -0.65
CA GLY A 59 -7.44 54.01 -0.19
C GLY A 59 -7.66 54.40 1.27
N GLU A 60 -8.91 54.40 1.73
CA GLU A 60 -9.29 54.77 3.10
C GLU A 60 -8.48 53.93 4.10
N ALA A 61 -7.63 54.60 4.88
CA ALA A 61 -6.66 53.94 5.76
C ALA A 61 -7.32 53.10 6.87
N GLU A 62 -8.57 53.40 7.23
CA GLU A 62 -9.32 52.74 8.30
C GLU A 62 -9.93 51.38 7.92
N LYS A 63 -10.00 51.03 6.62
CA LYS A 63 -10.66 49.78 6.15
C LYS A 63 -9.71 48.68 5.67
N ALA A 64 -8.40 48.93 5.62
CA ALA A 64 -7.43 47.95 5.13
C ALA A 64 -6.93 47.03 6.26
N PRO A 65 -7.20 45.71 6.23
CA PRO A 65 -6.77 44.80 7.29
C PRO A 65 -5.24 44.63 7.36
N TYR A 66 -4.54 44.86 6.24
CA TYR A 66 -3.10 44.66 6.12
C TYR A 66 -2.39 45.77 5.32
N TYR A 67 -1.10 45.96 5.62
CA TYR A 67 -0.21 46.93 5.00
C TYR A 67 1.09 46.26 4.52
N ARG A 68 1.68 46.80 3.44
CA ARG A 68 2.95 46.31 2.90
C ARG A 68 4.09 46.56 3.89
N TYR A 69 4.93 45.56 4.13
CA TYR A 69 6.03 45.62 5.11
C TYR A 69 7.38 45.14 4.53
N GLY A 70 7.73 45.66 3.35
CA GLY A 70 8.98 45.32 2.69
C GLY A 70 9.04 43.85 2.24
N TYR A 71 10.24 43.27 2.31
CA TYR A 71 10.54 41.94 1.79
C TYR A 71 11.45 41.18 2.75
N ARG A 72 11.35 39.85 2.72
CA ARG A 72 12.40 38.96 3.25
C ARG A 72 13.01 38.17 2.10
N LYS A 73 14.26 37.76 2.27
CA LYS A 73 14.92 36.83 1.35
C LYS A 73 14.78 35.41 1.88
N TRP A 74 14.26 34.50 1.07
CA TRP A 74 14.46 33.07 1.27
C TRP A 74 15.80 32.69 0.64
N LYS A 75 16.72 32.17 1.46
CA LYS A 75 18.09 31.85 1.02
C LYS A 75 18.10 30.82 -0.11
N SER A 76 17.26 29.79 0.00
CA SER A 76 17.15 28.74 -1.01
C SER A 76 15.75 28.12 -1.01
N VAL A 77 15.16 27.97 -2.19
CA VAL A 77 13.90 27.25 -2.43
C VAL A 77 14.20 26.03 -3.29
N GLN A 78 13.88 24.84 -2.78
CA GLN A 78 14.13 23.59 -3.49
C GLN A 78 13.05 23.35 -4.56
N THR A 79 13.47 22.98 -5.77
CA THR A 79 12.58 22.62 -6.88
C THR A 79 13.09 21.35 -7.58
N PRO A 80 12.26 20.67 -8.41
CA PRO A 80 12.71 19.52 -9.21
C PRO A 80 13.87 19.83 -10.17
N TRP A 81 14.08 21.11 -10.53
CA TRP A 81 15.14 21.56 -11.41
C TRP A 81 16.39 22.06 -10.65
N GLY A 82 16.41 21.92 -9.32
CA GLY A 82 17.49 22.35 -8.44
C GLY A 82 17.08 23.51 -7.52
N PRO A 83 18.00 23.97 -6.65
CA PRO A 83 17.75 25.10 -5.76
C PRO A 83 17.63 26.41 -6.55
N ILE A 84 16.65 27.22 -6.16
CA ILE A 84 16.50 28.63 -6.56
C ILE A 84 16.97 29.49 -5.40
N GLU A 85 17.97 30.32 -5.64
CA GLU A 85 18.58 31.16 -4.64
C GLU A 85 17.93 32.55 -4.57
N GLU A 86 17.98 33.13 -3.37
CA GLU A 86 17.56 34.50 -3.11
C GLU A 86 16.14 34.86 -3.59
N VAL A 87 15.15 34.03 -3.26
CA VAL A 87 13.75 34.32 -3.59
C VAL A 87 13.25 35.47 -2.72
N ARG A 88 12.76 36.53 -3.36
CA ARG A 88 12.21 37.72 -2.70
C ARG A 88 10.76 37.49 -2.30
N VAL A 89 10.51 37.42 -1.00
CA VAL A 89 9.17 37.18 -0.46
C VAL A 89 8.57 38.46 0.14
N PRO A 90 7.47 38.98 -0.40
CA PRO A 90 6.76 40.13 0.14
C PRO A 90 6.24 39.86 1.55
N ARG A 91 6.27 40.89 2.40
CA ARG A 91 5.75 40.85 3.77
C ARG A 91 4.56 41.78 3.92
N ILE A 92 3.66 41.42 4.82
CA ILE A 92 2.49 42.22 5.21
C ILE A 92 2.43 42.35 6.74
N ARG A 93 1.77 43.39 7.23
CA ARG A 93 1.52 43.63 8.66
C ARG A 93 0.11 44.13 8.89
N THR A 94 -0.42 43.92 10.08
CA THR A 94 -1.69 44.52 10.54
C THR A 94 -1.54 46.01 10.83
N GLY A 95 -2.65 46.74 10.99
CA GLY A 95 -2.65 48.15 11.43
C GLY A 95 -1.96 48.36 12.78
N GLY A 96 -1.99 47.36 13.67
CA GLY A 96 -1.25 47.34 14.94
C GLY A 96 0.23 46.98 14.83
N GLY A 97 0.80 46.93 13.61
CA GLY A 97 2.23 46.72 13.40
C GLY A 97 2.73 45.27 13.47
N LYS A 98 1.85 44.29 13.75
CA LYS A 98 2.23 42.87 13.79
C LYS A 98 2.39 42.30 12.38
N GLU A 99 3.53 41.67 12.10
CA GLU A 99 3.77 40.96 10.84
C GLU A 99 2.82 39.77 10.69
N VAL A 100 2.32 39.57 9.47
CA VAL A 100 1.46 38.46 9.08
C VAL A 100 2.21 37.61 8.06
N LYS A 101 2.19 36.29 8.27
CA LYS A 101 2.79 35.35 7.32
C LYS A 101 1.91 35.30 6.08
N LEU A 102 2.38 35.88 4.97
CA LEU A 102 1.68 35.89 3.69
C LEU A 102 1.49 34.48 3.12
N VAL A 103 2.52 33.64 3.27
CA VAL A 103 2.50 32.24 2.84
C VAL A 103 3.11 31.41 3.96
N ALA A 104 2.45 30.30 4.31
CA ALA A 104 3.07 29.28 5.14
C ALA A 104 4.20 28.64 4.34
N TYR A 105 5.45 28.69 4.84
CA TYR A 105 6.54 27.92 4.26
C TYR A 105 6.34 26.44 4.62
N GLU A 106 5.38 25.81 3.97
CA GLU A 106 5.42 24.36 3.82
C GLU A 106 6.38 24.10 2.68
N GLN A 107 7.52 23.45 3.00
CA GLN A 107 8.40 22.97 1.94
C GLN A 107 7.51 22.15 1.01
N ARG A 108 7.35 22.62 -0.24
CA ARG A 108 6.75 21.88 -1.36
C ARG A 108 7.67 20.72 -1.73
N LEU A 109 7.85 19.84 -0.76
CA LEU A 109 8.45 18.55 -0.87
C LEU A 109 7.38 17.51 -1.08
N VAL A 110 6.08 17.80 -1.12
CA VAL A 110 5.04 16.75 -1.26
C VAL A 110 5.34 15.83 -2.44
N ALA A 111 5.67 16.38 -3.62
CA ALA A 111 6.05 15.56 -4.78
C ALA A 111 7.37 14.80 -4.60
N LEU A 112 8.40 15.41 -3.98
CA LEU A 112 9.67 14.74 -3.72
C LEU A 112 9.54 13.70 -2.59
N ALA A 113 8.78 14.00 -1.55
CA ALA A 113 8.48 13.19 -0.39
C ALA A 113 7.69 11.95 -0.79
N GLU A 114 6.72 12.09 -1.70
CA GLU A 114 6.03 10.95 -2.31
C GLU A 114 6.99 10.07 -3.10
N GLN A 115 7.88 10.65 -3.90
CA GLN A 115 8.89 9.88 -4.62
C GLN A 115 9.88 9.19 -3.66
N LEU A 116 10.35 9.91 -2.64
CA LEU A 116 11.23 9.43 -1.57
C LEU A 116 10.57 8.28 -0.80
N LEU A 117 9.31 8.45 -0.44
CA LEU A 117 8.49 7.43 0.21
C LEU A 117 8.33 6.24 -0.70
N LEU A 118 8.00 6.44 -1.99
CA LEU A 118 7.87 5.36 -2.96
C LEU A 118 9.17 4.56 -3.08
N GLY A 119 10.34 5.20 -3.19
CA GLY A 119 11.60 4.45 -3.25
C GLY A 119 11.99 3.83 -1.91
N TYR A 120 11.70 4.49 -0.78
CA TYR A 120 11.92 3.91 0.54
C TYR A 120 11.07 2.64 0.70
N VAL A 121 9.77 2.73 0.42
CA VAL A 121 8.81 1.61 0.28
C VAL A 121 9.36 0.56 -0.70
N ARG A 122 9.95 0.95 -1.83
CA ARG A 122 10.57 0.00 -2.77
C ARG A 122 11.90 -0.60 -2.29
N GLY A 123 12.34 -0.30 -1.06
CA GLY A 123 13.53 -0.88 -0.44
C GLY A 123 14.82 -0.08 -0.67
N MET A 124 14.74 1.15 -1.18
CA MET A 124 15.89 2.04 -1.26
C MET A 124 16.28 2.53 0.14
N SER A 125 17.54 2.33 0.50
CA SER A 125 18.07 2.85 1.75
C SER A 125 18.13 4.39 1.72
N ALA A 126 18.07 5.03 2.89
CA ALA A 126 18.28 6.47 3.01
C ALA A 126 19.61 6.95 2.37
N ARG A 127 20.66 6.11 2.38
CA ARG A 127 21.94 6.40 1.73
C ARG A 127 21.83 6.35 0.20
N THR A 128 21.17 5.34 -0.34
CA THR A 128 20.91 5.21 -1.78
C THR A 128 20.09 6.39 -2.29
N TRP A 129 19.11 6.83 -1.50
CA TRP A 129 18.35 8.04 -1.79
C TRP A 129 19.20 9.30 -1.81
N ALA A 130 20.06 9.50 -0.81
CA ALA A 130 20.96 10.65 -0.77
C ALA A 130 21.89 10.70 -1.99
N ILE A 131 22.33 9.54 -2.50
CA ILE A 131 23.10 9.45 -3.75
C ILE A 131 22.21 9.82 -4.95
N LEU A 132 21.04 9.18 -5.10
CA LEU A 132 20.14 9.43 -6.25
C LEU A 132 19.74 10.90 -6.36
N LEU A 133 19.41 11.56 -5.24
CA LEU A 133 18.99 12.97 -5.24
C LEU A 133 20.13 13.91 -5.64
N ARG A 134 21.37 13.56 -5.23
CA ARG A 134 22.57 14.27 -5.65
C ARG A 134 22.79 14.14 -7.16
N GLU A 135 22.71 12.92 -7.69
CA GLU A 135 22.87 12.64 -9.12
C GLU A 135 21.79 13.31 -9.98
N LEU A 136 20.56 13.41 -9.49
CA LEU A 136 19.47 14.09 -10.20
C LEU A 136 19.57 15.63 -10.17
N GLY A 137 20.50 16.18 -9.38
CA GLY A 137 20.67 17.62 -9.18
C GLY A 137 19.53 18.27 -8.37
N ILE A 138 18.74 17.47 -7.63
CA ILE A 138 17.65 17.94 -6.77
C ILE A 138 18.24 18.39 -5.43
N GLY A 139 19.15 19.36 -5.48
CA GLY A 139 19.87 19.91 -4.33
C GLY A 139 20.53 18.87 -3.43
N GLU A 140 21.13 19.32 -2.34
CA GLU A 140 21.32 18.43 -1.20
C GLU A 140 19.94 18.28 -0.55
N ALA A 141 19.14 17.33 -1.01
CA ALA A 141 18.01 16.86 -0.22
C ALA A 141 18.57 16.36 1.12
N HIS A 142 18.58 17.25 2.10
CA HIS A 142 19.28 17.05 3.36
C HIS A 142 18.75 15.75 3.98
N PRO A 143 19.60 14.82 4.44
CA PRO A 143 19.15 13.63 5.19
C PRO A 143 18.14 13.96 6.30
N GLN A 144 18.22 15.15 6.91
CA GLN A 144 17.25 15.68 7.87
C GLN A 144 15.82 15.81 7.31
N THR A 145 15.66 16.14 6.03
CA THR A 145 14.36 16.22 5.37
C THR A 145 13.71 14.84 5.24
N LEU A 146 14.46 13.83 4.79
CA LEU A 146 13.97 12.45 4.75
C LEU A 146 13.64 11.94 6.16
N LEU A 147 14.49 12.23 7.15
CA LEU A 147 14.23 11.86 8.55
C LEU A 147 12.99 12.55 9.12
N ARG A 148 12.76 13.82 8.80
CA ARG A 148 11.53 14.54 9.17
C ARG A 148 10.29 13.94 8.52
N LEU A 149 10.37 13.55 7.25
CA LEU A 149 9.29 12.85 6.55
C LEU A 149 8.98 11.50 7.19
N ILE A 150 10.01 10.67 7.43
CA ILE A 150 9.85 9.37 8.12
C ILE A 150 9.23 9.58 9.51
N LYS A 151 9.67 10.59 10.26
CA LYS A 151 9.08 10.92 11.57
C LYS A 151 7.59 11.23 11.45
N ARG A 152 7.20 12.10 10.51
CA ARG A 152 5.78 12.42 10.25
C ARG A 152 4.98 11.17 9.87
N LEU A 153 5.50 10.33 8.97
CA LEU A 153 4.80 9.10 8.56
C LEU A 153 4.69 8.08 9.70
N ARG A 154 5.65 8.05 10.64
CA ARG A 154 5.51 7.26 11.87
C ARG A 154 4.36 7.79 12.73
N GLU A 155 4.25 9.10 12.89
CA GLU A 155 3.13 9.72 13.62
C GLU A 155 1.78 9.40 12.94
N GLU A 156 1.72 9.49 11.60
CA GLU A 156 0.54 9.10 10.82
C GLU A 156 0.24 7.59 10.95
N LYS A 157 1.26 6.72 10.98
CA LYS A 157 1.10 5.28 11.25
C LYS A 157 0.47 5.04 12.63
N GLU A 158 0.94 5.73 13.66
CA GLU A 158 0.38 5.58 15.01
C GLU A 158 -1.06 6.12 15.09
N GLN A 159 -1.37 7.22 14.41
CA GLN A 159 -2.75 7.71 14.30
C GLN A 159 -3.65 6.71 13.56
N TRP A 160 -3.18 6.17 12.43
CA TRP A 160 -3.88 5.15 11.65
C TRP A 160 -4.17 3.90 12.49
N ARG A 161 -3.22 3.49 13.34
CA ARG A 161 -3.37 2.36 14.27
C ARG A 161 -4.34 2.63 15.43
N ARG A 162 -4.66 3.89 15.72
CA ARG A 162 -5.63 4.28 16.78
C ARG A 162 -7.04 4.53 16.26
N ARG A 163 -7.25 4.51 14.94
CA ARG A 163 -8.58 4.78 14.37
C ARG A 163 -9.60 3.75 14.84
N SER A 164 -10.82 4.22 15.06
CA SER A 164 -11.98 3.41 15.39
C SER A 164 -12.23 2.33 14.33
N LEU A 165 -12.61 1.14 14.78
CA LEU A 165 -12.94 0.00 13.91
C LEU A 165 -14.44 -0.32 13.86
N ARG A 166 -15.27 0.64 14.29
CA ARG A 166 -16.74 0.49 14.24
C ARG A 166 -17.23 0.25 12.82
N GLY A 167 -18.20 -0.64 12.67
CA GLY A 167 -18.83 -0.99 11.38
C GLY A 167 -18.15 -2.13 10.62
N VAL A 168 -17.02 -2.67 11.11
CA VAL A 168 -16.48 -3.94 10.65
C VAL A 168 -17.33 -5.07 11.25
N LYS A 169 -17.77 -6.04 10.45
CA LYS A 169 -18.49 -7.22 10.97
C LYS A 169 -17.78 -8.54 10.76
N ALA A 170 -16.90 -8.66 9.77
CA ALA A 170 -16.16 -9.88 9.54
C ALA A 170 -14.65 -9.61 9.45
N LEU A 171 -13.86 -10.63 9.77
CA LEU A 171 -12.40 -10.59 9.71
C LEU A 171 -11.88 -11.64 8.75
N VAL A 172 -10.88 -11.27 7.95
CA VAL A 172 -10.02 -12.20 7.21
C VAL A 172 -8.61 -12.11 7.79
N LEU A 173 -8.10 -13.23 8.31
CA LEU A 173 -6.79 -13.33 8.93
C LEU A 173 -5.83 -14.12 8.02
N ASP A 174 -4.64 -13.57 7.76
CA ASP A 174 -3.60 -14.26 7.00
C ASP A 174 -2.18 -13.81 7.43
N GLY A 175 -1.21 -14.69 7.21
CA GLY A 175 0.20 -14.50 7.49
C GLY A 175 1.03 -14.39 6.21
N VAL A 176 1.77 -13.28 6.05
CA VAL A 176 2.68 -13.13 4.90
C VAL A 176 4.14 -13.20 5.34
N TRP A 177 4.83 -14.25 4.89
CA TRP A 177 6.23 -14.48 5.20
C TRP A 177 7.17 -13.48 4.52
N ALA A 178 8.07 -12.92 5.32
CA ALA A 178 9.06 -11.92 4.97
C ALA A 178 10.49 -12.44 5.25
N LYS A 179 11.45 -12.07 4.40
CA LYS A 179 12.85 -12.50 4.55
C LYS A 179 13.57 -11.69 5.63
N ARG A 180 14.22 -12.33 6.59
CA ARG A 180 15.13 -11.67 7.55
C ARG A 180 16.53 -11.53 6.94
N ARG A 181 17.22 -10.41 7.20
CA ARG A 181 18.58 -10.16 6.72
C ARG A 181 19.59 -10.97 7.55
N GLY A 182 20.51 -11.65 6.87
CA GLY A 182 21.55 -12.49 7.48
C GLY A 182 21.40 -13.96 7.11
N ARG A 183 22.52 -14.66 6.93
CA ARG A 183 22.55 -16.08 6.52
C ARG A 183 22.01 -16.95 7.66
N GLY A 184 21.09 -17.88 7.36
CA GLY A 184 20.56 -18.83 8.35
C GLY A 184 19.52 -18.26 9.34
N GLN A 185 19.09 -17.00 9.17
CA GLN A 185 18.09 -16.39 10.06
C GLN A 185 16.67 -16.90 9.74
N LYS A 186 15.87 -17.18 10.78
CA LYS A 186 14.45 -17.52 10.63
C LYS A 186 13.71 -16.38 9.92
N LYS A 187 12.78 -16.73 9.02
CA LYS A 187 11.91 -15.76 8.35
C LYS A 187 11.04 -15.05 9.39
N LEU A 188 10.60 -13.84 9.08
CA LEU A 188 9.55 -13.15 9.83
C LEU A 188 8.21 -13.43 9.15
N VAL A 189 7.11 -13.29 9.87
CA VAL A 189 5.77 -13.34 9.32
C VAL A 189 5.02 -12.07 9.71
N VAL A 190 4.34 -11.46 8.74
CA VAL A 190 3.45 -10.33 8.94
C VAL A 190 2.03 -10.87 9.03
N LEU A 191 1.55 -11.06 10.25
CA LEU A 191 0.17 -11.47 10.53
C LEU A 191 -0.73 -10.25 10.35
N SER A 192 -1.77 -10.34 9.54
CA SER A 192 -2.62 -9.18 9.25
C SER A 192 -4.09 -9.53 9.34
N ALA A 193 -4.88 -8.53 9.74
CA ALA A 193 -6.32 -8.63 9.83
C ALA A 193 -6.97 -7.66 8.85
N VAL A 194 -7.79 -8.20 7.96
CA VAL A 194 -8.63 -7.44 7.03
C VAL A 194 -10.04 -7.45 7.55
N GLY A 195 -10.66 -6.28 7.69
CA GLY A 195 -12.05 -6.13 8.07
C GLY A 195 -12.93 -6.07 6.85
N VAL A 196 -14.11 -6.66 6.95
CA VAL A 196 -15.20 -6.52 5.99
C VAL A 196 -16.31 -5.70 6.65
N LYS A 197 -16.70 -4.60 6.02
CA LYS A 197 -17.79 -3.71 6.48
C LYS A 197 -19.15 -4.14 5.91
N GLU A 198 -20.22 -3.52 6.41
CA GLU A 198 -21.60 -3.73 5.95
C GLU A 198 -21.80 -3.56 4.43
N ASP A 199 -21.12 -2.58 3.85
CA ASP A 199 -21.14 -2.35 2.41
C ASP A 199 -20.35 -3.42 1.60
N GLY A 200 -19.65 -4.35 2.25
CA GLY A 200 -18.78 -5.35 1.62
C GLY A 200 -17.39 -4.88 1.31
N SER A 201 -17.06 -3.64 1.66
CA SER A 201 -15.72 -3.10 1.50
C SER A 201 -14.75 -3.82 2.41
N HIS A 202 -13.57 -4.06 1.89
CA HIS A 202 -12.47 -4.68 2.62
C HIS A 202 -11.43 -3.63 2.93
N GLU A 203 -10.94 -3.60 4.17
CA GLU A 203 -9.85 -2.72 4.57
C GLU A 203 -8.87 -3.43 5.51
N LEU A 204 -7.58 -3.12 5.41
CA LEU A 204 -6.59 -3.60 6.37
C LEU A 204 -6.80 -2.90 7.71
N LEU A 205 -7.05 -3.64 8.78
CA LEU A 205 -7.30 -3.07 10.12
C LEU A 205 -6.01 -2.89 10.91
N ASP A 206 -5.17 -3.93 10.92
CA ASP A 206 -3.93 -3.99 11.68
C ASP A 206 -3.02 -5.14 11.19
N TRP A 207 -1.76 -5.12 11.60
CA TRP A 207 -0.78 -6.18 11.44
C TRP A 207 0.14 -6.31 12.67
N VAL A 208 0.67 -7.51 12.88
CA VAL A 208 1.68 -7.87 13.87
C VAL A 208 2.82 -8.62 13.17
N VAL A 209 4.06 -8.19 13.40
CA VAL A 209 5.24 -8.92 12.92
C VAL A 209 5.69 -9.93 13.98
N ALA A 210 5.69 -11.20 13.60
CA ALA A 210 6.10 -12.32 14.45
C ALA A 210 7.23 -13.14 13.78
N GLU A 211 7.78 -14.11 14.53
CA GLU A 211 8.75 -15.07 14.00
C GLU A 211 8.09 -16.38 13.52
N GLN A 212 6.84 -16.60 13.92
CA GLN A 212 6.05 -17.78 13.61
C GLN A 212 4.55 -17.43 13.69
N GLU A 213 3.74 -18.29 13.07
CA GLU A 213 2.28 -18.22 13.12
C GLU A 213 1.78 -18.99 14.35
N ASP A 214 1.89 -18.37 15.53
CA ASP A 214 1.46 -18.96 16.80
C ASP A 214 0.25 -18.25 17.41
N ARG A 215 -0.41 -18.95 18.34
CA ARG A 215 -1.57 -18.45 19.10
C ARG A 215 -1.30 -17.08 19.72
N ALA A 216 -0.21 -16.95 20.47
CA ALA A 216 0.13 -15.70 21.16
C ALA A 216 0.27 -14.52 20.19
N SER A 217 0.76 -14.72 18.97
CA SER A 217 0.89 -13.65 17.98
C SER A 217 -0.44 -13.25 17.35
N TYR A 218 -1.34 -14.20 17.10
CA TYR A 218 -2.70 -13.90 16.67
C TYR A 218 -3.55 -13.28 17.78
N GLU A 219 -3.44 -13.73 19.03
CA GLU A 219 -4.11 -13.11 20.17
C GLU A 219 -3.68 -11.65 20.30
N ARG A 220 -2.38 -11.35 20.25
CA ARG A 220 -1.90 -9.96 20.24
C ARG A 220 -2.49 -9.13 19.10
N LEU A 221 -2.66 -9.70 17.91
CA LEU A 221 -3.29 -9.00 16.79
C LEU A 221 -4.77 -8.73 17.07
N LEU A 222 -5.51 -9.74 17.50
CA LEU A 222 -6.96 -9.66 17.73
C LEU A 222 -7.30 -8.78 18.93
N THR A 223 -6.55 -8.87 20.04
CA THR A 223 -6.72 -8.00 21.22
C THR A 223 -6.56 -6.53 20.87
N LYS A 224 -5.59 -6.19 19.99
CA LYS A 224 -5.45 -4.80 19.52
C LYS A 224 -6.67 -4.30 18.75
N LEU A 225 -7.35 -5.18 18.00
CA LEU A 225 -8.59 -4.81 17.32
C LEU A 225 -9.73 -4.61 18.33
N TYR A 226 -9.81 -5.51 19.31
CA TYR A 226 -10.81 -5.47 20.38
C TYR A 226 -10.69 -4.16 21.18
N GLU A 227 -9.47 -3.80 21.63
CA GLU A 227 -9.17 -2.55 22.34
C GLU A 227 -9.52 -1.28 21.54
N ARG A 228 -9.64 -1.39 20.21
CA ARG A 228 -10.03 -0.29 19.30
C ARG A 228 -11.55 -0.23 19.05
N GLY A 229 -12.33 -1.03 19.76
CA GLY A 229 -13.79 -1.06 19.71
C GLY A 229 -14.38 -2.02 18.69
N LEU A 230 -13.60 -2.99 18.18
CA LEU A 230 -14.15 -4.12 17.43
C LEU A 230 -14.50 -5.23 18.43
N GLU A 231 -15.59 -5.07 19.17
CA GLU A 231 -15.97 -6.01 20.24
C GLU A 231 -16.79 -7.19 19.72
N GLU A 232 -17.54 -6.99 18.64
CA GLU A 232 -18.39 -7.99 18.01
C GLU A 232 -17.93 -8.26 16.57
N VAL A 233 -17.75 -9.54 16.26
CA VAL A 233 -17.39 -10.02 14.92
C VAL A 233 -18.31 -11.20 14.60
N GLU A 234 -19.04 -11.10 13.49
CA GLU A 234 -20.01 -12.11 13.06
C GLU A 234 -19.33 -13.32 12.42
N LEU A 235 -18.24 -13.09 11.68
CA LEU A 235 -17.51 -14.13 10.94
C LEU A 235 -16.00 -13.88 10.95
N VAL A 236 -15.23 -14.91 11.23
CA VAL A 236 -13.77 -14.93 11.02
C VAL A 236 -13.43 -15.97 9.95
N VAL A 237 -12.76 -15.50 8.90
CA VAL A 237 -12.20 -16.32 7.82
C VAL A 237 -10.69 -16.40 8.00
N ALA A 238 -10.13 -17.59 8.06
CA ALA A 238 -8.68 -17.75 8.23
C ALA A 238 -8.15 -19.03 7.59
N ASP A 239 -6.82 -19.13 7.45
CA ASP A 239 -6.17 -20.40 7.15
C ASP A 239 -6.31 -21.40 8.33
N GLU A 240 -5.87 -22.62 8.10
CA GLU A 240 -6.03 -23.77 8.99
C GLU A 240 -5.00 -23.83 10.11
N ALA A 241 -4.15 -22.82 10.25
CA ALA A 241 -3.18 -22.75 11.32
C ALA A 241 -3.90 -22.77 12.68
N GLU A 242 -3.63 -23.81 13.47
CA GLU A 242 -4.30 -24.05 14.77
C GLU A 242 -4.18 -22.84 15.71
N GLY A 243 -3.02 -22.16 15.69
CA GLY A 243 -2.79 -20.94 16.46
C GLY A 243 -3.79 -19.82 16.16
N ILE A 244 -4.31 -19.73 14.93
CA ILE A 244 -5.34 -18.74 14.58
C ILE A 244 -6.63 -19.07 15.32
N TRP A 245 -7.09 -20.31 15.21
CA TRP A 245 -8.39 -20.71 15.76
C TRP A 245 -8.43 -20.64 17.28
N GLN A 246 -7.33 -21.02 17.95
CA GLN A 246 -7.20 -20.87 19.40
C GLN A 246 -7.24 -19.40 19.84
N ALA A 247 -6.63 -18.50 19.05
CA ALA A 247 -6.67 -17.06 19.32
C ALA A 247 -8.07 -16.47 19.09
N VAL A 248 -8.75 -16.88 18.03
CA VAL A 248 -10.13 -16.47 17.73
C VAL A 248 -11.07 -16.94 18.83
N GLU A 249 -10.94 -18.17 19.33
CA GLU A 249 -11.72 -18.68 20.46
C GLU A 249 -11.51 -17.89 21.74
N THR A 250 -10.33 -17.30 21.91
CA THR A 250 -10.00 -16.51 23.10
C THR A 250 -10.55 -15.09 23.01
N VAL A 251 -10.44 -14.43 21.85
CA VAL A 251 -10.78 -13.01 21.70
C VAL A 251 -12.20 -12.78 21.15
N TYR A 252 -12.67 -13.64 20.25
CA TYR A 252 -13.98 -13.56 19.60
C TYR A 252 -14.72 -14.91 19.66
N PRO A 253 -15.08 -15.41 20.86
CA PRO A 253 -15.68 -16.73 21.03
C PRO A 253 -16.99 -16.92 20.26
N GLU A 254 -17.81 -15.87 20.16
CA GLU A 254 -19.11 -15.89 19.48
C GLU A 254 -19.02 -15.79 17.95
N ALA A 255 -17.84 -15.49 17.40
CA ALA A 255 -17.68 -15.34 15.97
C ALA A 255 -17.78 -16.69 15.26
N LYS A 256 -18.54 -16.73 14.16
CA LYS A 256 -18.57 -17.91 13.29
C LYS A 256 -17.20 -18.11 12.66
N LYS A 257 -16.78 -19.36 12.51
CA LYS A 257 -15.43 -19.72 12.06
C LYS A 257 -15.48 -20.37 10.70
N GLN A 258 -14.84 -19.75 9.72
CA GLN A 258 -14.80 -20.26 8.36
C GLN A 258 -13.37 -20.45 7.86
N VAL A 259 -13.08 -21.62 7.29
CA VAL A 259 -11.79 -21.82 6.61
C VAL A 259 -11.74 -21.00 5.33
N CYS A 260 -10.58 -20.41 5.04
CA CYS A 260 -10.37 -19.69 3.79
C CYS A 260 -10.48 -20.67 2.61
N LEU A 261 -11.51 -20.47 1.77
CA LEU A 261 -11.81 -21.38 0.66
C LEU A 261 -10.68 -21.48 -0.36
N TRP A 262 -9.88 -20.42 -0.52
CA TRP A 262 -8.72 -20.43 -1.41
C TRP A 262 -7.57 -21.28 -0.86
N HIS A 263 -7.20 -21.07 0.41
CA HIS A 263 -6.17 -21.85 1.08
C HIS A 263 -6.56 -23.34 1.15
N LEU A 264 -7.84 -23.62 1.46
CA LEU A 264 -8.37 -24.97 1.43
C LEU A 264 -8.26 -25.58 0.03
N GLN A 265 -8.64 -24.86 -1.04
CA GLN A 265 -8.47 -25.35 -2.41
C GLN A 265 -7.03 -25.74 -2.69
N CYS A 266 -6.05 -24.91 -2.29
CA CYS A 266 -4.63 -25.22 -2.46
C CYS A 266 -4.20 -26.47 -1.69
N THR A 267 -4.65 -26.63 -0.45
CA THR A 267 -4.40 -27.81 0.38
C THR A 267 -4.99 -29.07 -0.27
N LEU A 268 -6.24 -29.02 -0.70
CA LEU A 268 -6.92 -30.13 -1.36
C LEU A 268 -6.27 -30.50 -2.70
N GLU A 269 -5.86 -29.49 -3.49
CA GLU A 269 -5.16 -29.71 -4.75
C GLU A 269 -3.80 -30.40 -4.54
N GLN A 270 -3.08 -30.07 -3.45
CA GLN A 270 -1.86 -30.80 -3.08
C GLN A 270 -2.16 -32.24 -2.67
N LYS A 271 -3.24 -32.49 -1.93
CA LYS A 271 -3.66 -33.86 -1.55
C LYS A 271 -4.10 -34.68 -2.75
N LEU A 272 -4.81 -34.08 -3.70
CA LEU A 272 -5.15 -34.69 -4.99
C LEU A 272 -3.89 -35.15 -5.72
N LEU A 273 -2.86 -34.29 -5.79
CA LEU A 273 -1.58 -34.67 -6.41
C LEU A 273 -0.88 -35.81 -5.67
N GLN A 274 -1.00 -35.86 -4.35
CA GLN A 274 -0.46 -36.97 -3.54
C GLN A 274 -1.21 -38.28 -3.77
N ASP A 275 -2.54 -38.23 -3.95
CA ASP A 275 -3.36 -39.40 -4.25
C ASP A 275 -3.08 -39.95 -5.67
N MET A 276 -2.85 -39.06 -6.63
CA MET A 276 -2.62 -39.41 -8.04
C MET A 276 -1.19 -39.91 -8.33
N GLY A 277 -0.25 -39.69 -7.40
CA GLY A 277 1.15 -40.12 -7.49
C GLY A 277 2.01 -39.33 -8.50
N ASP A 278 3.32 -39.63 -8.53
CA ASP A 278 4.28 -39.00 -9.46
C ASP A 278 4.14 -39.61 -10.86
N GLN A 279 3.18 -39.13 -11.65
CA GLN A 279 2.96 -39.60 -13.02
C GLN A 279 3.92 -38.92 -14.00
N LYS A 280 5.21 -39.28 -13.93
CA LYS A 280 6.23 -38.87 -14.92
C LYS A 280 5.72 -39.15 -16.35
N GLY A 281 5.58 -38.10 -17.14
CA GLY A 281 5.12 -38.17 -18.54
C GLY A 281 3.65 -37.82 -18.78
N LYS A 282 2.80 -37.69 -17.75
CA LYS A 282 1.36 -37.38 -17.90
C LYS A 282 0.97 -35.99 -17.36
N LYS A 283 1.81 -34.99 -17.64
CA LYS A 283 1.57 -33.60 -17.19
C LYS A 283 0.23 -33.03 -17.71
N ALA A 284 -0.20 -33.39 -18.91
CA ALA A 284 -1.46 -32.94 -19.49
C ALA A 284 -2.66 -33.47 -18.69
N HIS A 285 -2.71 -34.78 -18.45
CA HIS A 285 -3.75 -35.41 -17.64
C HIS A 285 -3.83 -34.83 -16.22
N LEU A 286 -2.69 -34.66 -15.54
CA LEU A 286 -2.67 -34.02 -14.22
C LEU A 286 -3.20 -32.58 -14.24
N GLN A 287 -2.97 -31.82 -15.32
CA GLN A 287 -3.53 -30.47 -15.45
C GLN A 287 -5.03 -30.48 -15.71
N GLU A 288 -5.53 -31.43 -16.50
CA GLU A 288 -6.98 -31.63 -16.73
C GLU A 288 -7.70 -31.96 -15.43
N GLU A 289 -7.15 -32.90 -14.65
CA GLU A 289 -7.69 -33.29 -13.35
C GLU A 289 -7.73 -32.12 -12.36
N ARG A 290 -6.66 -31.34 -12.30
CA ARG A 290 -6.63 -30.12 -11.48
C ARG A 290 -7.67 -29.10 -11.92
N ARG A 291 -7.91 -28.96 -13.23
CA ARG A 291 -8.95 -28.05 -13.77
C ARG A 291 -10.34 -28.57 -13.40
N ALA A 292 -10.61 -29.85 -13.60
CA ALA A 292 -11.89 -30.48 -13.25
C ALA A 292 -12.18 -30.33 -11.75
N PHE A 293 -11.20 -30.66 -10.89
CA PHE A 293 -11.28 -30.46 -9.45
C PHE A 293 -11.60 -29.00 -9.09
N ARG A 294 -10.88 -28.02 -9.62
CA ARG A 294 -11.13 -26.61 -9.28
C ARG A 294 -12.52 -26.15 -9.69
N THR A 295 -12.98 -26.53 -10.88
CA THR A 295 -14.32 -26.19 -11.35
C THR A 295 -15.38 -26.78 -10.42
N GLU A 296 -15.26 -28.05 -10.05
CA GLU A 296 -16.23 -28.71 -9.17
C GLU A 296 -16.16 -28.22 -7.73
N TYR A 297 -14.97 -27.91 -7.24
CA TYR A 297 -14.76 -27.33 -5.92
C TYR A 297 -15.48 -25.98 -5.79
N TRP A 298 -15.36 -25.08 -6.77
CA TRP A 298 -16.03 -23.78 -6.70
C TRP A 298 -17.55 -23.89 -6.83
N ARG A 299 -18.07 -24.89 -7.56
CA ARG A 299 -19.51 -25.18 -7.63
C ARG A 299 -20.13 -25.53 -6.28
N LEU A 300 -19.36 -26.10 -5.34
CA LEU A 300 -19.84 -26.36 -3.98
C LEU A 300 -20.35 -25.09 -3.28
N PHE A 301 -19.78 -23.94 -3.64
CA PHE A 301 -20.08 -22.66 -3.01
C PHE A 301 -21.03 -21.81 -3.86
N GLU A 302 -21.59 -22.35 -4.94
CA GLU A 302 -22.64 -21.68 -5.73
C GLU A 302 -24.04 -21.90 -5.12
N ALA A 303 -24.18 -22.84 -4.19
CA ALA A 303 -25.42 -23.12 -3.49
C ALA A 303 -25.97 -21.90 -2.75
N GLY A 304 -27.28 -21.63 -2.90
CA GLY A 304 -27.97 -20.49 -2.27
C GLY A 304 -28.36 -20.74 -0.81
N GLY A 305 -28.42 -22.01 -0.40
CA GLY A 305 -28.86 -22.45 0.91
C GLY A 305 -28.04 -23.61 1.49
N LYS A 306 -28.26 -23.90 2.78
CA LYS A 306 -27.52 -24.93 3.51
C LYS A 306 -27.80 -26.34 2.97
N GLU A 307 -29.06 -26.64 2.66
CA GLU A 307 -29.47 -27.95 2.13
C GLU A 307 -28.82 -28.23 0.77
N GLU A 308 -28.92 -27.28 -0.17
CA GLU A 308 -28.27 -27.39 -1.49
C GLU A 308 -26.74 -27.53 -1.38
N ALA A 309 -26.12 -26.81 -0.44
CA ALA A 309 -24.69 -26.93 -0.18
C ALA A 309 -24.30 -28.31 0.37
N GLU A 310 -25.13 -28.90 1.24
CA GLU A 310 -24.94 -30.24 1.79
C GLU A 310 -25.09 -31.31 0.70
N GLU A 311 -26.10 -31.22 -0.16
CA GLU A 311 -26.28 -32.13 -1.30
C GLU A 311 -25.11 -32.06 -2.29
N ALA A 312 -24.69 -30.84 -2.66
CA ALA A 312 -23.54 -30.64 -3.53
C ALA A 312 -22.25 -31.19 -2.92
N PHE A 313 -22.06 -31.01 -1.60
CA PHE A 313 -20.93 -31.53 -0.86
C PHE A 313 -20.90 -33.06 -0.88
N GLU A 314 -22.03 -33.72 -0.61
CA GLU A 314 -22.13 -35.19 -0.62
C GLU A 314 -21.88 -35.75 -2.03
N ALA A 315 -22.43 -35.11 -3.06
CA ALA A 315 -22.19 -35.49 -4.45
C ALA A 315 -20.71 -35.38 -4.82
N PHE A 316 -20.04 -34.31 -4.40
CA PHE A 316 -18.60 -34.12 -4.61
C PHE A 316 -17.78 -35.21 -3.90
N VAL A 317 -18.05 -35.47 -2.62
CA VAL A 317 -17.34 -36.50 -1.87
C VAL A 317 -17.55 -37.87 -2.51
N LYS A 318 -18.78 -38.23 -2.88
CA LYS A 318 -19.09 -39.50 -3.54
C LYS A 318 -18.31 -39.69 -4.84
N LYS A 319 -18.18 -38.62 -5.64
CA LYS A 319 -17.47 -38.65 -6.91
C LYS A 319 -15.95 -38.79 -6.75
N TRP A 320 -15.38 -38.06 -5.79
CA TRP A 320 -13.92 -37.96 -5.65
C TRP A 320 -13.33 -38.96 -4.64
N ALA A 321 -14.12 -39.58 -3.77
CA ALA A 321 -13.62 -40.44 -2.69
C ALA A 321 -12.82 -41.64 -3.18
N THR A 322 -13.21 -42.25 -4.29
CA THR A 322 -12.51 -43.40 -4.88
C THR A 322 -11.17 -43.01 -5.51
N LYS A 323 -11.12 -41.85 -6.16
CA LYS A 323 -9.96 -41.37 -6.91
C LYS A 323 -8.94 -40.63 -6.04
N ALA A 324 -9.43 -39.88 -5.07
CA ALA A 324 -8.67 -38.97 -4.23
C ALA A 324 -9.11 -39.07 -2.75
N PRO A 325 -8.82 -40.22 -2.10
CA PRO A 325 -9.27 -40.48 -0.72
C PRO A 325 -8.64 -39.52 0.31
N ARG A 326 -7.37 -39.12 0.16
CA ARG A 326 -6.75 -38.16 1.10
C ARG A 326 -7.33 -36.77 0.94
N MET A 327 -7.59 -36.35 -0.30
CA MET A 327 -8.25 -35.07 -0.58
C MET A 327 -9.65 -35.02 0.03
N THR A 328 -10.47 -36.04 -0.23
CA THR A 328 -11.85 -36.08 0.29
C THR A 328 -11.91 -36.21 1.81
N ALA A 329 -11.03 -37.00 2.43
CA ALA A 329 -10.90 -37.05 3.88
C ALA A 329 -10.51 -35.68 4.47
N ALA A 330 -9.60 -34.95 3.81
CA ALA A 330 -9.24 -33.60 4.23
C ALA A 330 -10.45 -32.64 4.12
N LEU A 331 -11.22 -32.70 3.04
CA LEU A 331 -12.43 -31.88 2.89
C LEU A 331 -13.47 -32.21 3.97
N LEU A 332 -13.72 -33.49 4.24
CA LEU A 332 -14.68 -33.96 5.25
C LEU A 332 -14.36 -33.46 6.66
N TRP A 333 -13.08 -33.46 7.05
CA TRP A 333 -12.63 -32.94 8.34
C TRP A 333 -13.00 -31.46 8.55
N ARG A 334 -13.28 -30.72 7.47
CA ARG A 334 -13.50 -29.27 7.48
C ARG A 334 -14.96 -28.88 7.26
N LYS A 335 -15.88 -29.86 7.17
CA LYS A 335 -17.31 -29.68 6.88
C LYS A 335 -17.94 -28.56 7.72
N GLU A 336 -17.68 -28.54 9.02
CA GLU A 336 -18.30 -27.59 9.95
C GLU A 336 -17.92 -26.13 9.71
N ARG A 337 -16.74 -25.87 9.11
CA ARG A 337 -16.20 -24.52 8.89
C ARG A 337 -16.24 -24.10 7.42
N LEU A 338 -16.91 -24.86 6.55
CA LEU A 338 -16.94 -24.61 5.11
C LEU A 338 -18.02 -23.60 4.70
N PHE A 339 -19.19 -23.69 5.33
CA PHE A 339 -20.40 -23.02 4.90
C PHE A 339 -20.93 -21.99 5.90
N SER A 340 -20.12 -21.55 6.87
CA SER A 340 -20.55 -20.64 7.94
C SER A 340 -21.08 -19.30 7.40
N TYR A 341 -20.60 -18.84 6.24
CA TYR A 341 -21.14 -17.66 5.55
C TYR A 341 -22.62 -17.80 5.13
N LEU A 342 -23.14 -19.00 4.92
CA LEU A 342 -24.55 -19.22 4.52
C LEU A 342 -25.53 -18.86 5.62
N GLU A 343 -25.06 -18.78 6.86
CA GLU A 343 -25.85 -18.36 8.02
C GLU A 343 -25.85 -16.84 8.23
N LEU A 344 -25.18 -16.08 7.36
CA LEU A 344 -25.23 -14.62 7.34
C LEU A 344 -26.39 -14.12 6.45
N PRO A 345 -26.85 -12.86 6.61
CA PRO A 345 -27.86 -12.27 5.73
C PRO A 345 -27.48 -12.34 4.25
N TYR A 346 -28.46 -12.43 3.35
CA TYR A 346 -28.23 -12.64 1.91
C TYR A 346 -27.24 -11.63 1.30
N GLU A 347 -27.35 -10.36 1.65
CA GLU A 347 -26.47 -9.28 1.18
C GLU A 347 -24.99 -9.52 1.50
N TRP A 348 -24.70 -10.26 2.57
CA TRP A 348 -23.36 -10.57 3.04
C TRP A 348 -22.76 -11.81 2.40
N LYS A 349 -23.59 -12.80 2.05
CA LYS A 349 -23.15 -14.11 1.56
C LYS A 349 -22.16 -13.96 0.41
N GLU A 350 -22.50 -13.16 -0.60
CA GLU A 350 -21.64 -12.97 -1.77
C GLU A 350 -20.33 -12.24 -1.45
N LYS A 351 -20.38 -11.25 -0.54
CA LYS A 351 -19.25 -10.39 -0.16
C LYS A 351 -18.17 -11.15 0.62
N VAL A 352 -18.58 -12.07 1.50
CA VAL A 352 -17.67 -12.85 2.35
C VAL A 352 -17.37 -14.26 1.83
N ARG A 353 -18.16 -14.78 0.87
CA ARG A 353 -17.97 -16.11 0.28
C ARG A 353 -16.56 -16.29 -0.26
N THR A 354 -16.04 -15.30 -0.98
CA THR A 354 -14.69 -15.38 -1.55
C THR A 354 -13.79 -14.35 -0.90
N SER A 355 -12.64 -14.79 -0.38
CA SER A 355 -11.59 -13.89 0.11
C SER A 355 -10.81 -13.22 -1.02
N ASN A 356 -11.35 -13.14 -2.24
CA ASN A 356 -10.63 -12.65 -3.43
C ASN A 356 -10.13 -11.21 -3.25
N LEU A 357 -10.91 -10.35 -2.58
CA LEU A 357 -10.53 -8.97 -2.30
C LEU A 357 -9.40 -8.91 -1.25
N ALA A 358 -9.52 -9.66 -0.17
CA ALA A 358 -8.45 -9.82 0.81
C ALA A 358 -7.18 -10.43 0.18
N GLU A 359 -7.33 -11.40 -0.71
CA GLU A 359 -6.24 -12.08 -1.41
C GLU A 359 -5.50 -11.14 -2.36
N ASN A 360 -6.20 -10.23 -3.03
CA ASN A 360 -5.56 -9.18 -3.82
C ASN A 360 -4.66 -8.30 -2.94
N MET A 361 -5.14 -7.92 -1.75
CA MET A 361 -4.34 -7.16 -0.78
C MET A 361 -3.13 -7.96 -0.28
N PHE A 362 -3.33 -9.21 0.13
CA PHE A 362 -2.25 -10.09 0.58
C PHE A 362 -1.21 -10.36 -0.51
N ARG A 363 -1.64 -10.54 -1.77
CA ARG A 363 -0.75 -10.70 -2.93
C ARG A 363 0.14 -9.48 -3.11
N HIS A 364 -0.41 -8.28 -2.95
CA HIS A 364 0.33 -7.04 -3.07
C HIS A 364 1.31 -6.82 -1.92
N MET A 365 0.88 -7.09 -0.68
CA MET A 365 1.76 -7.09 0.47
C MET A 365 2.89 -8.12 0.31
N ARG A 366 2.60 -9.34 -0.18
CA ARG A 366 3.60 -10.38 -0.49
C ARG A 366 4.60 -9.94 -1.55
N SER A 367 4.12 -9.30 -2.62
CA SER A 367 4.96 -8.72 -3.67
C SER A 367 5.88 -7.63 -3.12
N PHE A 368 5.34 -6.75 -2.27
CA PHE A 368 6.08 -5.71 -1.58
C PHE A 368 7.16 -6.28 -0.64
N LEU A 369 6.78 -7.17 0.27
CA LEU A 369 7.69 -7.77 1.26
C LEU A 369 8.83 -8.55 0.60
N ARG A 370 8.57 -9.18 -0.56
CA ARG A 370 9.58 -9.93 -1.33
C ARG A 370 10.64 -9.05 -2.00
N ARG A 371 10.33 -7.77 -2.26
CA ARG A 371 11.28 -6.82 -2.89
C ARG A 371 12.40 -6.39 -1.95
N TYR A 372 12.16 -6.45 -0.64
CA TYR A 372 13.21 -6.12 0.33
C TYR A 372 14.28 -7.22 0.37
N PRO A 373 15.58 -6.85 0.30
CA PRO A 373 16.67 -7.82 0.37
C PRO A 373 16.71 -8.55 1.72
N GLY A 374 16.16 -7.94 2.77
CA GLY A 374 15.89 -8.58 4.05
C GLY A 374 15.64 -7.57 5.17
N TYR A 375 14.75 -7.92 6.09
CA TYR A 375 14.41 -7.12 7.27
C TYR A 375 15.43 -7.31 8.39
N MET A 376 15.80 -6.22 9.07
CA MET A 376 16.86 -6.25 10.10
C MET A 376 16.35 -6.74 11.45
N SER A 377 15.09 -6.44 11.78
CA SER A 377 14.44 -6.81 13.03
C SER A 377 12.91 -6.81 12.86
N ARG A 378 12.17 -7.30 13.86
CA ARG A 378 10.70 -7.20 13.90
C ARG A 378 10.24 -5.74 13.85
N ALA A 379 10.90 -4.85 14.58
CA ALA A 379 10.58 -3.41 14.59
C ALA A 379 10.81 -2.76 13.21
N HIS A 380 11.89 -3.12 12.52
CA HIS A 380 12.14 -2.60 11.17
C HIS A 380 11.10 -3.11 10.16
N ALA A 381 10.68 -4.38 10.26
CA ALA A 381 9.61 -4.91 9.43
C ALA A 381 8.26 -4.22 9.72
N ASP A 382 7.90 -4.01 10.99
CA ASP A 382 6.70 -3.26 11.36
C ASP A 382 6.69 -1.85 10.79
N GLU A 383 7.82 -1.15 10.92
CA GLU A 383 7.99 0.20 10.38
C GLU A 383 7.78 0.21 8.86
N VAL A 384 8.43 -0.70 8.14
CA VAL A 384 8.33 -0.77 6.68
C VAL A 384 6.91 -1.09 6.21
N VAL A 385 6.23 -2.03 6.86
CA VAL A 385 4.83 -2.35 6.55
C VAL A 385 3.93 -1.14 6.84
N GLY A 386 4.13 -0.46 7.96
CA GLY A 386 3.33 0.71 8.29
C GLY A 386 3.52 1.88 7.35
N LEU A 387 4.76 2.15 6.94
CA LEU A 387 5.05 3.18 5.94
C LEU A 387 4.47 2.82 4.57
N TYR A 388 4.42 1.53 4.22
CA TYR A 388 3.71 1.08 3.02
C TYR A 388 2.21 1.33 3.12
N VAL A 389 1.57 0.96 4.22
CA VAL A 389 0.13 1.14 4.41
C VAL A 389 -0.26 2.62 4.38
N VAL A 390 0.40 3.46 5.18
CA VAL A 390 0.13 4.91 5.22
C VAL A 390 0.49 5.57 3.89
N GLY A 391 1.65 5.24 3.32
CA GLY A 391 2.08 5.82 2.06
C GLY A 391 1.13 5.52 0.90
N MET A 392 0.53 4.33 0.89
CA MET A 392 -0.47 3.97 -0.12
C MET A 392 -1.79 4.72 0.05
N GLN A 393 -2.21 5.06 1.28
CA GLN A 393 -3.39 5.91 1.51
C GLN A 393 -3.16 7.33 1.00
N VAL A 394 -2.00 7.92 1.32
CA VAL A 394 -1.62 9.26 0.85
C VAL A 394 -1.60 9.30 -0.68
N ILE A 395 -1.09 8.26 -1.34
CA ILE A 395 -1.06 8.17 -2.81
C ILE A 395 -2.49 8.14 -3.41
N GLN A 396 -3.44 7.47 -2.75
CA GLN A 396 -4.85 7.45 -3.18
C GLN A 396 -5.51 8.82 -3.03
N GLU A 397 -5.31 9.50 -1.89
CA GLU A 397 -5.88 10.83 -1.62
C GLU A 397 -5.39 11.90 -2.60
N VAL A 398 -4.13 11.80 -3.05
CA VAL A 398 -3.54 12.76 -4.00
C VAL A 398 -3.91 12.44 -5.47
N GLY A 399 -4.71 11.39 -5.72
CA GLY A 399 -5.22 11.05 -7.06
C GLY A 399 -4.13 10.67 -8.07
N ARG A 400 -2.93 10.26 -7.60
CA ARG A 400 -1.85 9.83 -8.48
C ARG A 400 -1.98 8.35 -8.81
N CYS A 401 -2.25 8.06 -10.09
CA CYS A 401 -2.12 6.71 -10.64
C CYS A 401 -0.67 6.26 -10.54
N THR A 402 -0.32 5.50 -9.49
CA THR A 402 0.84 4.63 -9.61
C THR A 402 0.54 3.56 -10.66
N PRO A 403 1.54 2.98 -11.35
CA PRO A 403 1.32 1.83 -12.24
C PRO A 403 0.79 0.58 -11.51
N TYR A 404 0.51 0.68 -10.21
CA TYR A 404 -0.09 -0.34 -9.37
C TYR A 404 -1.30 0.30 -8.67
N GLN A 405 -2.45 0.36 -9.36
CA GLN A 405 -3.72 0.71 -8.71
C GLN A 405 -4.01 -0.31 -7.60
N LEU A 406 -3.63 0.08 -6.41
CA LEU A 406 -3.91 -0.62 -5.17
C LEU A 406 -4.84 0.30 -4.43
N GLN A 407 -6.14 0.06 -4.57
CA GLN A 407 -7.13 0.64 -3.68
C GLN A 407 -6.99 -0.11 -2.35
N LEU A 408 -6.69 0.61 -1.27
CA LEU A 408 -6.68 0.07 0.10
C LEU A 408 -8.09 0.08 0.68
N ASN A 409 -8.98 0.88 0.06
CA ASN A 409 -10.42 0.91 0.23
C ASN A 409 -11.04 0.83 -1.18
N PHE A 410 -11.68 -0.28 -1.55
CA PHE A 410 -12.22 -0.53 -2.90
C PHE A 410 -13.58 0.15 -3.17
N ASN A 411 -13.87 1.27 -2.52
CA ASN A 411 -15.18 1.96 -2.60
C ASN A 411 -15.29 3.01 -3.71
N THR A 412 -14.37 3.05 -4.67
CA THR A 412 -14.50 3.91 -5.85
C THR A 412 -14.67 3.05 -7.10
N PRO A 413 -15.80 3.20 -7.85
CA PRO A 413 -15.90 2.59 -9.17
C PRO A 413 -14.77 3.11 -10.08
N PRO A 414 -14.42 2.34 -11.13
CA PRO A 414 -13.29 2.63 -12.02
C PRO A 414 -13.30 4.03 -12.62
#